data_AF-A0A846WZ00-F1
#
_entry.id   AF-A0A846WZ00-F1
#
_cell.length_a   1.000
_cell.length_b   1.000
_cell.length_c   1.000
_cell.angle_alpha   90.00
_cell.angle_beta   90.00
_cell.angle_gamma   90.00
#
_symmetry.space_group_name_H-M   'P 1'
#
loop_
_entity.id
_entity.type
_entity.pdbx_description
1 polymer ?
#
loop_
_entity_poly.entity_id
_entity_poly.type
_entity_poly.pdbx_seq_one_letter_code
_entity_poly.pdbx_strand_id
1 'polypeptide(L)'
;MPRGRAAGVEGEGTDYGSPLLGTRTEGARKRRTRTVALIAASTSVATLLGGGFAAMLIVVGIPEPSVQRPELETVNTVAVPLYIAAGLVVGHLYTFWLVYFSLRWTGGGDPPTRQEASDALALPRRLYWFEVVAWLCAAMLFGWLYGRVDVNLVPKVSLVVLGAGLMTSGVVRVLTEFSMRPVTAIALQVARPEPRHQSLQARSLRLWLLGSGLPFLGVVTVAMFALF
;
A
#
# COMPACT_ATOMS: atom_id res chain seq x y z
N MET A 1 54.54 -18.81 -19.44
CA MET A 1 53.37 -18.22 -20.14
C MET A 1 52.09 -18.73 -19.48
N PRO A 2 51.10 -17.86 -19.25
CA PRO A 2 50.29 -17.91 -18.03
C PRO A 2 48.92 -18.56 -18.24
N ARG A 3 48.51 -19.44 -17.31
CA ARG A 3 47.10 -19.81 -17.16
C ARG A 3 46.42 -18.73 -16.35
N GLY A 4 45.50 -18.03 -17.01
CA GLY A 4 44.81 -16.85 -16.49
C GLY A 4 44.13 -17.10 -15.16
N ARG A 5 44.36 -16.17 -14.23
CA ARG A 5 43.42 -15.84 -13.16
C ARG A 5 42.02 -15.74 -13.78
N ALA A 6 41.10 -16.60 -13.36
CA ALA A 6 39.68 -16.27 -13.46
C ALA A 6 39.49 -15.05 -12.56
N ALA A 7 39.41 -13.88 -13.20
CA ALA A 7 39.03 -12.63 -12.57
C ALA A 7 37.73 -12.89 -11.79
N GLY A 8 37.71 -12.47 -10.53
CA GLY A 8 36.51 -12.44 -9.74
C GLY A 8 35.44 -11.69 -10.51
N VAL A 9 34.42 -12.42 -10.95
CA VAL A 9 33.10 -11.82 -11.09
C VAL A 9 32.58 -11.71 -9.67
N GLU A 10 33.08 -10.71 -8.93
CA GLU A 10 32.33 -10.14 -7.82
C GLU A 10 31.09 -9.54 -8.47
N GLY A 11 30.08 -10.39 -8.64
CA GLY A 11 28.77 -9.98 -9.08
C GLY A 11 28.18 -9.11 -7.98
N GLU A 12 28.46 -7.81 -8.00
CA GLU A 12 27.60 -6.76 -7.44
C GLU A 12 26.26 -6.68 -8.21
N GLY A 13 25.80 -7.80 -8.74
CA GLY A 13 24.49 -7.99 -9.33
C GLY A 13 23.51 -8.33 -8.21
N THR A 14 22.50 -7.50 -8.05
CA THR A 14 21.50 -7.65 -7.00
C THR A 14 20.75 -8.97 -7.19
N ASP A 15 20.96 -9.95 -6.31
CA ASP A 15 20.38 -11.32 -6.40
C ASP A 15 18.85 -11.35 -6.51
N TYR A 16 18.17 -10.26 -6.15
CA TYR A 16 16.71 -10.14 -6.15
C TYR A 16 16.17 -9.17 -7.21
N GLY A 17 17.01 -8.71 -8.14
CA GLY A 17 16.62 -7.84 -9.27
C GLY A 17 16.38 -6.37 -8.93
N SER A 18 16.73 -5.92 -7.73
CA SER A 18 16.76 -4.50 -7.36
C SER A 18 17.79 -4.24 -6.26
N PRO A 19 18.58 -3.14 -6.33
CA PRO A 19 19.52 -2.75 -5.28
C PRO A 19 18.86 -2.55 -3.93
N LEU A 20 17.57 -2.17 -3.94
CA LEU A 20 16.78 -1.92 -2.74
C LEU A 20 16.49 -3.19 -1.94
N LEU A 21 16.59 -4.39 -2.54
CA LEU A 21 16.25 -5.66 -1.88
C LEU A 21 17.44 -6.35 -1.19
N GLY A 22 18.67 -5.87 -1.42
CA GLY A 22 19.90 -6.40 -0.82
C GLY A 22 20.46 -7.64 -1.51
N THR A 23 21.51 -8.22 -0.91
CA THR A 23 22.25 -9.38 -1.43
C THR A 23 21.95 -10.63 -0.60
N ARG A 24 22.23 -11.84 -1.12
CA ARG A 24 22.06 -13.09 -0.36
C ARG A 24 23.02 -13.25 0.81
N THR A 25 24.14 -12.53 0.81
CA THR A 25 25.19 -12.60 1.83
C THR A 25 24.94 -11.71 3.04
N GLU A 26 23.88 -10.88 3.03
CA GLU A 26 23.49 -10.06 4.18
C GLU A 26 23.01 -10.92 5.35
N GLY A 27 23.51 -10.63 6.55
CA GLY A 27 23.07 -11.28 7.79
C GLY A 27 21.56 -11.13 8.01
N ALA A 28 20.94 -12.20 8.52
CA ALA A 28 19.49 -12.37 8.69
C ALA A 28 18.79 -11.16 9.36
N ARG A 29 19.42 -10.57 10.38
CA ARG A 29 18.92 -9.38 11.09
C ARG A 29 18.90 -8.11 10.24
N LYS A 30 19.93 -7.87 9.41
CA LYS A 30 20.01 -6.69 8.52
C LYS A 30 18.96 -6.77 7.41
N ARG A 31 18.83 -7.95 6.77
CA ARG A 31 17.78 -8.22 5.79
C ARG A 31 16.38 -7.96 6.36
N ARG A 32 16.10 -8.46 7.57
CA ARG A 32 14.81 -8.26 8.24
C ARG A 32 14.49 -6.78 8.44
N THR A 33 15.39 -6.03 9.07
CA THR A 33 15.18 -4.60 9.33
C THR A 33 14.95 -3.84 8.04
N ARG A 34 15.70 -4.18 6.98
CA ARG A 34 15.54 -3.59 5.66
C ARG A 34 14.18 -3.88 5.05
N THR A 35 13.73 -5.14 5.03
CA THR A 35 12.40 -5.51 4.51
C THR A 35 11.29 -4.81 5.29
N VAL A 36 11.38 -4.79 6.62
CA VAL A 36 10.39 -4.10 7.48
C VAL A 36 10.37 -2.60 7.18
N ALA A 37 11.53 -1.95 7.11
CA ALA A 37 11.65 -0.53 6.84
C ALA A 37 11.13 -0.17 5.44
N LEU A 38 11.44 -0.97 4.42
CA LEU A 38 10.94 -0.75 3.06
C LEU A 38 9.43 -0.87 2.98
N ILE A 39 8.83 -1.90 3.59
CA ILE A 39 7.37 -2.05 3.61
C ILE A 39 6.75 -0.87 4.37
N ALA A 40 7.20 -0.58 5.59
CA ALA A 40 6.62 0.49 6.40
C ALA A 40 6.75 1.86 5.72
N ALA A 41 7.92 2.20 5.16
CA ALA A 41 8.13 3.48 4.49
C ALA A 41 7.32 3.58 3.19
N SER A 42 7.38 2.56 2.32
CA SER A 42 6.69 2.60 1.02
C SER A 42 5.16 2.63 1.17
N THR A 43 4.61 1.90 2.14
CA THR A 43 3.17 1.95 2.45
C THR A 43 2.76 3.29 3.04
N SER A 44 3.53 3.85 3.98
CA SER A 44 3.25 5.17 4.55
C SER A 44 3.26 6.27 3.48
N VAL A 45 4.23 6.24 2.56
CA VAL A 45 4.30 7.17 1.43
C VAL A 45 3.10 7.00 0.49
N ALA A 46 2.73 5.77 0.14
CA ALA A 46 1.58 5.50 -0.72
C ALA A 46 0.26 6.01 -0.09
N THR A 47 0.09 5.81 1.22
CA THR A 47 -1.10 6.26 1.95
C THR A 47 -1.16 7.77 2.07
N LEU A 48 -0.02 8.44 2.32
CA LEU A 48 0.07 9.90 2.31
C LEU A 48 -0.30 10.49 0.94
N LEU A 49 0.27 9.95 -0.14
CA LEU A 49 -0.01 10.40 -1.50
C LEU A 49 -1.48 10.15 -1.88
N GLY A 50 -2.04 9.00 -1.50
CA GLY A 50 -3.46 8.70 -1.70
C GLY A 50 -4.38 9.67 -0.98
N GLY A 51 -4.09 9.99 0.28
CA GLY A 51 -4.81 10.98 1.07
C GLY A 51 -4.74 12.38 0.44
N GLY A 52 -3.54 12.80 0.02
CA GLY A 52 -3.35 14.07 -0.68
C GLY A 52 -4.11 14.15 -2.00
N PHE A 53 -4.10 13.07 -2.79
CA PHE A 53 -4.86 12.98 -4.04
C PHE A 53 -6.37 13.03 -3.80
N ALA A 54 -6.88 12.31 -2.79
CA ALA A 54 -8.29 12.38 -2.42
C ALA A 54 -8.70 13.80 -2.00
N ALA A 55 -7.89 14.45 -1.14
CA ALA A 55 -8.11 15.83 -0.72
C ALA A 55 -8.10 16.80 -1.91
N MET A 56 -7.15 16.65 -2.83
CA MET A 56 -7.11 17.43 -4.08
C MET A 56 -8.38 17.25 -4.91
N LEU A 57 -8.84 16.01 -5.12
CA LEU A 57 -10.07 15.74 -5.88
C LEU A 57 -11.32 16.26 -5.19
N ILE A 58 -11.40 16.21 -3.86
CA ILE A 58 -12.53 16.76 -3.10
C ILE A 58 -12.57 18.27 -3.22
N VAL A 59 -11.42 18.95 -3.11
CA VAL A 59 -11.32 20.41 -3.14
C VAL A 59 -11.50 20.97 -4.56
N VAL A 60 -10.91 20.33 -5.56
CA VAL A 60 -10.87 20.84 -6.94
C VAL A 60 -11.93 20.18 -7.83
N GLY A 61 -12.22 18.90 -7.62
CA GLY A 61 -13.06 18.08 -8.49
C GLY A 61 -14.55 18.10 -8.16
N ILE A 62 -14.98 18.75 -7.06
CA ILE A 62 -16.38 18.92 -6.68
C ILE A 62 -16.77 20.39 -6.97
N PRO A 63 -17.48 20.68 -8.09
CA PRO A 63 -17.79 22.05 -8.49
C PRO A 63 -18.85 22.67 -7.59
N GLU A 64 -20.03 22.03 -7.52
CA GLU A 64 -21.12 22.42 -6.63
C GLU A 64 -21.79 21.20 -5.98
N PRO A 65 -22.22 21.30 -4.72
CA PRO A 65 -21.92 22.38 -3.80
C PRO A 65 -20.45 22.30 -3.34
N SER A 66 -19.76 23.44 -3.24
CA SER A 66 -18.32 23.44 -2.92
C SER A 66 -18.06 23.00 -1.47
N VAL A 67 -16.95 22.29 -1.25
CA VAL A 67 -16.46 21.98 0.10
C VAL A 67 -15.78 23.18 0.77
N GLN A 68 -15.44 24.24 0.02
CA GLN A 68 -14.72 25.43 0.52
C GLN A 68 -15.64 26.49 1.12
N ARG A 69 -16.82 26.09 1.60
CA ARG A 69 -17.78 26.98 2.24
C ARG A 69 -17.36 27.31 3.68
N PRO A 70 -17.68 28.50 4.21
CA PRO A 70 -17.35 28.89 5.59
C PRO A 70 -17.86 27.88 6.64
N GLU A 71 -19.03 27.29 6.41
CA GLU A 71 -19.64 26.30 7.32
C GLU A 71 -18.82 25.00 7.43
N LEU A 72 -17.97 24.73 6.44
CA LEU A 72 -17.12 23.54 6.36
C LEU A 72 -15.65 23.82 6.73
N GLU A 73 -15.31 25.06 7.08
CA GLU A 73 -13.93 25.45 7.35
C GLU A 73 -13.32 24.62 8.48
N THR A 74 -14.05 24.38 9.57
CA THR A 74 -13.57 23.54 10.69
C THR A 74 -13.35 22.09 10.25
N VAL A 75 -14.20 21.55 9.37
CA VAL A 75 -14.04 20.18 8.85
C VAL A 75 -12.77 20.10 7.99
N ASN A 76 -12.56 21.08 7.11
CA ASN A 76 -11.42 21.09 6.19
C ASN A 76 -10.08 21.39 6.87
N THR A 77 -10.06 22.28 7.86
CA THR A 77 -8.82 22.77 8.50
C THR A 77 -8.43 21.93 9.72
N VAL A 78 -9.39 21.30 10.39
CA VAL A 78 -9.14 20.52 11.61
C VAL A 78 -9.42 19.04 11.39
N ALA A 79 -10.66 18.68 11.03
CA ALA A 79 -11.07 17.27 11.00
C ALA A 79 -10.30 16.46 9.94
N VAL A 80 -10.12 17.02 8.73
CA VAL A 80 -9.39 16.36 7.64
C VAL A 80 -7.90 16.17 7.98
N PRO A 81 -7.12 17.20 8.35
CA PRO A 81 -5.72 17.00 8.74
C PRO A 81 -5.54 16.10 9.95
N LEU A 82 -6.42 16.22 10.95
CA LEU A 82 -6.38 15.37 12.15
C LEU A 82 -6.61 13.90 11.81
N TYR A 83 -7.60 13.61 10.94
CA TYR A 83 -7.86 12.25 10.49
C TYR A 83 -6.69 11.68 9.68
N ILE A 84 -6.12 12.47 8.77
CA ILE A 84 -4.95 12.07 7.98
C ILE A 84 -3.77 11.76 8.92
N ALA A 85 -3.49 12.63 9.89
CA ALA A 85 -2.43 12.42 10.87
C ALA A 85 -2.68 11.16 11.72
N ALA A 86 -3.89 10.99 12.25
CA ALA A 86 -4.26 9.82 13.04
C ALA A 86 -4.16 8.52 12.21
N GLY A 87 -4.68 8.53 10.98
CA GLY A 87 -4.63 7.41 10.05
C GLY A 87 -3.19 7.03 9.69
N LEU A 88 -2.31 8.00 9.45
CA LEU A 88 -0.89 7.75 9.20
C LEU A 88 -0.19 7.14 10.42
N VAL A 89 -0.44 7.67 11.62
CA VAL A 89 0.15 7.12 12.86
C VAL A 89 -0.34 5.70 13.10
N VAL A 90 -1.66 5.48 13.10
CA VAL A 90 -2.26 4.16 13.33
C VAL A 90 -1.84 3.17 12.25
N GLY A 91 -1.89 3.56 10.98
CA GLY A 91 -1.49 2.73 9.85
C GLY A 91 -0.01 2.36 9.89
N HIS A 92 0.86 3.32 10.23
CA HIS A 92 2.29 3.07 10.37
C HIS A 92 2.59 2.12 11.53
N LEU A 93 2.01 2.36 12.71
CA LEU A 93 2.20 1.52 13.89
C LEU A 93 1.68 0.10 13.65
N TYR A 94 0.49 -0.04 13.07
CA TYR A 94 -0.09 -1.34 12.75
C TYR A 94 0.74 -2.10 11.70
N THR A 95 1.14 -1.43 10.62
CA THR A 95 1.98 -2.02 9.57
C THR A 95 3.32 -2.47 10.14
N PHE A 96 3.98 -1.61 10.92
CA PHE A 96 5.23 -1.94 11.59
C PHE A 96 5.06 -3.15 12.51
N TRP A 97 4.04 -3.13 13.37
CA TRP A 97 3.75 -4.22 14.29
C TRP A 97 3.50 -5.55 13.55
N LEU A 98 2.56 -5.55 12.60
CA LEU A 98 2.18 -6.73 11.83
C LEU A 98 3.38 -7.32 11.09
N VAL A 99 4.15 -6.50 10.37
CA VAL A 99 5.31 -6.95 9.58
C VAL A 99 6.44 -7.41 10.50
N TYR A 100 6.72 -6.70 11.58
CA TYR A 100 7.77 -7.07 12.53
C TYR A 100 7.50 -8.43 13.17
N PHE A 101 6.27 -8.67 13.66
CA PHE A 101 5.90 -9.93 14.30
C PHE A 101 5.85 -11.08 13.30
N SER A 102 5.27 -10.87 12.12
CA SER A 102 5.21 -11.91 11.08
C SER A 102 6.58 -12.26 10.47
N LEU A 103 7.59 -11.40 10.60
CA LEU A 103 8.95 -11.65 10.14
C LEU A 103 9.94 -11.93 11.28
N ARG A 104 9.49 -12.12 12.52
CA ARG A 104 10.40 -12.31 13.67
C ARG A 104 11.33 -13.52 13.53
N TRP A 105 10.86 -14.57 12.88
CA TRP A 105 11.59 -15.82 12.64
C TRP A 105 12.71 -15.69 11.60
N THR A 106 12.62 -14.73 10.67
CA THR A 106 13.61 -14.54 9.58
C THR A 106 15.01 -14.16 10.06
N GLY A 107 15.17 -13.81 11.34
CA GLY A 107 16.44 -13.48 11.97
C GLY A 107 17.07 -14.61 12.80
N GLY A 108 16.36 -15.72 13.00
CA GLY A 108 16.87 -16.91 13.68
C GLY A 108 17.69 -17.79 12.73
N GLY A 109 18.66 -18.53 13.27
CA GLY A 109 19.38 -19.56 12.50
C GLY A 109 18.51 -20.77 12.14
N ASP A 110 17.35 -20.89 12.78
CA ASP A 110 16.42 -22.00 12.59
C ASP A 110 15.50 -21.79 11.38
N PRO A 111 15.17 -22.86 10.63
CA PRO A 111 14.23 -22.78 9.51
C PRO A 111 12.81 -22.39 9.99
N PRO A 112 12.04 -21.64 9.18
CA PRO A 112 10.66 -21.28 9.54
C PRO A 112 9.78 -22.50 9.76
N THR A 113 8.82 -22.41 10.66
CA THR A 113 7.71 -23.37 10.72
C THR A 113 6.75 -23.17 9.54
N ARG A 114 5.97 -24.20 9.18
CA ARG A 114 4.94 -24.08 8.12
C ARG A 114 3.93 -22.97 8.41
N GLN A 115 3.55 -22.80 9.67
CA GLN A 115 2.60 -21.77 10.08
C GLN A 115 3.19 -20.37 9.90
N GLU A 116 4.43 -20.13 10.34
CA GLU A 116 5.13 -18.86 10.15
C GLU A 116 5.34 -18.51 8.66
N ALA A 117 5.67 -19.50 7.84
CA ALA A 117 5.77 -19.33 6.40
C ALA A 117 4.42 -18.95 5.78
N SER A 118 3.32 -19.61 6.19
CA SER A 118 1.97 -19.29 5.70
C SER A 118 1.49 -17.91 6.13
N ASP A 119 1.80 -17.49 7.36
CA ASP A 119 1.47 -16.17 7.89
C ASP A 119 2.24 -15.06 7.18
N ALA A 120 3.53 -15.27 6.91
CA ALA A 120 4.33 -14.35 6.11
C ALA A 120 3.77 -14.22 4.69
N LEU A 121 3.41 -15.30 4.02
CA LEU A 121 2.82 -15.26 2.68
C LEU A 121 1.44 -14.57 2.64
N ALA A 122 0.74 -14.51 3.77
CA ALA A 122 -0.55 -13.81 3.87
C ALA A 122 -0.41 -12.28 4.09
N LEU A 123 0.78 -11.78 4.44
CA LEU A 123 1.01 -10.36 4.78
C LEU A 123 0.51 -9.36 3.72
N PRO A 124 0.81 -9.50 2.41
CA PRO A 124 0.37 -8.51 1.42
C PRO A 124 -1.16 -8.41 1.35
N ARG A 125 -1.86 -9.54 1.54
CA ARG A 125 -3.32 -9.58 1.56
C ARG A 125 -3.88 -8.98 2.85
N ARG A 126 -3.23 -9.21 4.00
CA ARG A 126 -3.64 -8.62 5.28
C ARG A 126 -3.53 -7.09 5.26
N LEU A 127 -2.41 -6.55 4.75
CA LEU A 127 -2.22 -5.10 4.60
C LEU A 127 -3.19 -4.48 3.60
N TYR A 128 -3.46 -5.16 2.48
CA TYR A 128 -4.48 -4.72 1.52
C TYR A 128 -5.85 -4.54 2.18
N TRP A 129 -6.34 -5.55 2.92
CA TRP A 129 -7.65 -5.47 3.56
C TRP A 129 -7.68 -4.46 4.70
N PHE A 130 -6.59 -4.32 5.44
CA PHE A 130 -6.46 -3.27 6.45
C PHE A 130 -6.66 -1.87 5.84
N GLU A 131 -5.97 -1.57 4.75
CA GLU A 131 -6.14 -0.30 4.03
C GLU A 131 -7.58 -0.14 3.51
N VAL A 132 -8.15 -1.16 2.83
CA VAL A 132 -9.53 -1.08 2.34
C VAL A 132 -10.52 -0.74 3.45
N VAL A 133 -10.39 -1.37 4.62
CA VAL A 133 -11.25 -1.10 5.78
C VAL A 133 -11.01 0.30 6.34
N ALA A 134 -9.75 0.74 6.47
CA ALA A 134 -9.41 2.07 6.95
C ALA A 134 -9.99 3.18 6.04
N TRP A 135 -9.93 2.98 4.72
CA TRP A 135 -10.51 3.90 3.74
C TRP A 135 -12.04 3.86 3.72
N LEU A 136 -12.65 2.69 3.95
CA LEU A 136 -14.10 2.59 4.14
C LEU A 136 -14.54 3.38 5.38
N CYS A 137 -13.83 3.24 6.50
CA CYS A 137 -14.07 4.04 7.70
C CYS A 137 -13.89 5.54 7.43
N ALA A 138 -12.88 5.93 6.64
CA ALA A 138 -12.68 7.31 6.21
C ALA A 138 -13.89 7.83 5.43
N ALA A 139 -14.37 7.06 4.45
CA ALA A 139 -15.51 7.43 3.63
C ALA A 139 -16.78 7.59 4.47
N MET A 140 -17.02 6.68 5.43
CA MET A 140 -18.16 6.79 6.36
C MET A 140 -18.04 8.03 7.25
N LEU A 141 -16.86 8.28 7.83
CA LEU A 141 -16.62 9.43 8.70
C LEU A 141 -16.79 10.75 7.95
N PHE A 142 -16.14 10.91 6.80
CA PHE A 142 -16.21 12.14 6.03
C PHE A 142 -17.57 12.31 5.38
N GLY A 143 -18.16 11.24 4.82
CA GLY A 143 -19.54 11.27 4.35
C GLY A 143 -20.48 11.76 5.44
N TRP A 144 -20.35 11.27 6.68
CA TRP A 144 -21.13 11.76 7.81
C TRP A 144 -20.85 13.23 8.18
N LEU A 145 -19.57 13.62 8.29
CA LEU A 145 -19.18 15.00 8.65
C LEU A 145 -19.67 16.04 7.65
N TYR A 146 -19.45 15.82 6.35
CA TYR A 146 -19.92 16.71 5.29
C TYR A 146 -21.45 16.64 5.15
N GLY A 147 -22.04 15.46 5.33
CA GLY A 147 -23.50 15.25 5.25
C GLY A 147 -24.30 15.97 6.32
N ARG A 148 -23.70 16.27 7.48
CA ARG A 148 -24.35 17.09 8.52
C ARG A 148 -24.56 18.54 8.09
N VAL A 149 -23.79 19.03 7.12
CA VAL A 149 -23.90 20.37 6.57
C VAL A 149 -24.68 20.34 5.26
N ASP A 150 -24.34 19.40 4.37
CA ASP A 150 -24.98 19.25 3.07
C ASP A 150 -25.00 17.78 2.62
N VAL A 151 -26.21 17.20 2.56
CA VAL A 151 -26.41 15.80 2.17
C VAL A 151 -25.93 15.51 0.75
N ASN A 152 -25.89 16.50 -0.14
CA ASN A 152 -25.43 16.31 -1.51
C ASN A 152 -23.92 16.06 -1.60
N LEU A 153 -23.16 16.43 -0.56
CA LEU A 153 -21.73 16.13 -0.47
C LEU A 153 -21.43 14.68 -0.10
N VAL A 154 -22.38 13.98 0.55
CA VAL A 154 -22.18 12.59 1.01
C VAL A 154 -21.74 11.66 -0.12
N PRO A 155 -22.49 11.52 -1.23
CA PRO A 155 -22.07 10.65 -2.31
C PRO A 155 -20.79 11.14 -2.99
N LYS A 156 -20.61 12.48 -3.11
CA LYS A 156 -19.46 13.09 -3.78
C LYS A 156 -18.15 12.77 -3.05
N VAL A 157 -18.11 13.08 -1.75
CA VAL A 157 -16.94 12.83 -0.90
C VAL A 157 -16.71 11.33 -0.72
N SER A 158 -17.76 10.55 -0.44
CA SER A 158 -17.60 9.10 -0.19
C SER A 158 -17.05 8.38 -1.42
N LEU A 159 -17.52 8.71 -2.63
CA LEU A 159 -17.02 8.08 -3.85
C LEU A 159 -15.55 8.43 -4.13
N VAL A 160 -15.16 9.68 -3.94
CA VAL A 160 -13.76 10.10 -4.11
C VAL A 160 -12.85 9.39 -3.10
N VAL A 161 -13.25 9.35 -1.82
CA VAL A 161 -12.48 8.68 -0.76
C VAL A 161 -12.37 7.18 -1.02
N LEU A 162 -13.46 6.50 -1.38
CA LEU A 162 -13.44 5.06 -1.69
C LEU A 162 -12.60 4.75 -2.92
N GLY A 163 -12.71 5.57 -3.98
CA GLY A 163 -11.91 5.44 -5.19
C GLY A 163 -10.43 5.56 -4.90
N ALA A 164 -10.02 6.66 -4.25
CA ALA A 164 -8.64 6.88 -3.85
C ALA A 164 -8.13 5.75 -2.92
N GLY A 165 -8.94 5.33 -1.95
CA GLY A 165 -8.59 4.27 -1.02
C GLY A 165 -8.37 2.91 -1.66
N LEU A 166 -9.20 2.56 -2.64
CA LEU A 166 -9.01 1.32 -3.40
C LEU A 166 -7.73 1.37 -4.24
N MET A 167 -7.35 2.55 -4.78
CA MET A 167 -6.03 2.78 -5.42
C MET A 167 -4.91 2.42 -4.47
N THR A 168 -4.91 3.11 -3.33
CA THR A 168 -3.83 3.12 -2.37
C THR A 168 -3.64 1.73 -1.81
N SER A 169 -4.74 1.06 -1.47
CA SER A 169 -4.74 -0.35 -1.04
C SER A 169 -4.06 -1.26 -2.07
N GLY A 170 -4.38 -1.08 -3.35
CA GLY A 170 -3.77 -1.85 -4.44
C GLY A 170 -2.28 -1.58 -4.60
N VAL A 171 -1.85 -0.31 -4.51
CA VAL A 171 -0.43 0.11 -4.57
C VAL A 171 0.33 -0.50 -3.38
N VAL A 172 -0.21 -0.36 -2.17
CA VAL A 172 0.33 -0.94 -0.93
C VAL A 172 0.54 -2.44 -1.07
N ARG A 173 -0.42 -3.16 -1.66
CA ARG A 173 -0.28 -4.60 -1.90
C ARG A 173 0.91 -4.91 -2.82
N VAL A 174 1.04 -4.21 -3.94
CA VAL A 174 2.12 -4.46 -4.91
C VAL A 174 3.49 -4.11 -4.31
N LEU A 175 3.59 -3.00 -3.60
CA LEU A 175 4.82 -2.59 -2.89
C LEU A 175 5.22 -3.61 -1.82
N THR A 176 4.23 -4.14 -1.09
CA THR A 176 4.46 -5.19 -0.10
C THR A 176 4.91 -6.48 -0.79
N GLU A 177 4.22 -6.94 -1.84
CA GLU A 177 4.60 -8.13 -2.61
C GLU A 177 6.02 -8.01 -3.17
N PHE A 178 6.40 -6.82 -3.66
CA PHE A 178 7.76 -6.52 -4.14
C PHE A 178 8.79 -6.61 -3.01
N SER A 179 8.55 -5.94 -1.89
CA SER A 179 9.45 -5.92 -0.74
C SER A 179 9.62 -7.29 -0.09
N MET A 180 8.59 -8.15 -0.18
CA MET A 180 8.58 -9.48 0.39
C MET A 180 9.25 -10.55 -0.48
N ARG A 181 9.61 -10.28 -1.75
CA ARG A 181 10.20 -11.28 -2.66
C ARG A 181 11.36 -12.08 -2.04
N PRO A 182 12.33 -11.47 -1.31
CA PRO A 182 13.42 -12.22 -0.70
C PRO A 182 12.97 -13.16 0.41
N VAL A 183 11.93 -12.79 1.16
CA VAL A 183 11.34 -13.60 2.24
C VAL A 183 10.50 -14.73 1.66
N THR A 184 9.70 -14.44 0.63
CA THR A 184 8.90 -15.44 -0.09
C THR A 184 9.77 -16.57 -0.62
N ALA A 185 10.94 -16.27 -1.16
CA ALA A 185 11.88 -17.30 -1.63
C ALA A 185 12.34 -18.26 -0.53
N ILE A 186 12.46 -17.80 0.72
CA ILE A 186 12.81 -18.63 1.88
C ILE A 186 11.59 -19.42 2.34
N ALA A 187 10.43 -18.75 2.48
CA ALA A 187 9.19 -19.37 2.92
C ALA A 187 8.74 -20.52 1.99
N LEU A 188 8.95 -20.38 0.68
CA LEU A 188 8.61 -21.40 -0.32
C LEU A 188 9.44 -22.68 -0.23
N GLN A 189 10.59 -22.66 0.45
CA GLN A 189 11.39 -23.87 0.69
C GLN A 189 10.71 -24.79 1.71
N VAL A 190 9.90 -24.24 2.62
CA VAL A 190 9.25 -24.99 3.71
C VAL A 190 7.75 -25.16 3.50
N ALA A 191 7.08 -24.12 3.00
CA ALA A 191 5.66 -24.15 2.68
C ALA A 191 5.47 -23.88 1.19
N ARG A 192 5.05 -24.90 0.43
CA ARG A 192 4.53 -24.69 -0.93
C ARG A 192 3.02 -24.42 -0.81
N PRO A 193 2.56 -23.15 -0.82
CA PRO A 193 1.15 -22.88 -1.02
C PRO A 193 0.74 -23.47 -2.37
N GLU A 194 -0.49 -23.97 -2.48
CA GLU A 194 -1.00 -24.45 -3.76
C GLU A 194 -0.79 -23.39 -4.84
N PRO A 195 -0.33 -23.76 -6.05
CA PRO A 195 -0.09 -22.83 -7.14
C PRO A 195 -1.41 -22.15 -7.51
N ARG A 196 -1.64 -20.97 -6.92
CA ARG A 196 -2.74 -20.11 -7.30
C ARG A 196 -2.36 -19.53 -8.64
N HIS A 197 -2.89 -20.08 -9.72
CA HIS A 197 -2.74 -19.59 -11.09
C HIS A 197 -3.21 -18.13 -11.19
N GLN A 198 -2.37 -17.18 -10.80
CA GLN A 198 -2.57 -15.79 -11.15
C GLN A 198 -2.17 -15.68 -12.62
N SER A 199 -3.17 -15.68 -13.51
CA SER A 199 -2.94 -15.46 -14.93
C SER A 199 -2.10 -14.19 -15.12
N LEU A 200 -1.22 -14.20 -16.11
CA LEU A 200 -0.49 -12.99 -16.52
C LEU A 200 -1.47 -11.83 -16.79
N GLN A 201 -2.66 -12.16 -17.29
CA GLN A 201 -3.79 -11.24 -17.43
C GLN A 201 -4.22 -10.62 -16.10
N ALA A 202 -4.37 -11.38 -15.01
CA ALA A 202 -4.71 -10.84 -13.71
C ALA A 202 -3.60 -9.95 -13.12
N ARG A 203 -2.33 -10.18 -13.48
CA ARG A 203 -1.22 -9.27 -13.12
C ARG A 203 -1.27 -7.98 -13.94
N SER A 204 -1.38 -8.09 -15.25
CA SER A 204 -1.48 -6.94 -16.15
C SER A 204 -2.72 -6.11 -15.87
N LEU A 205 -3.88 -6.72 -15.63
CA LEU A 205 -5.12 -6.02 -15.30
C LEU A 205 -5.01 -5.26 -13.97
N ARG A 206 -4.34 -5.84 -12.97
CA ARG A 206 -4.07 -5.13 -11.70
C ARG A 206 -3.14 -3.94 -11.92
N LEU A 207 -2.04 -4.12 -12.65
CA LEU A 207 -1.11 -3.04 -12.99
C LEU A 207 -1.79 -1.94 -13.82
N TRP A 208 -2.66 -2.34 -14.75
CA TRP A 208 -3.43 -1.42 -15.59
C TRP A 208 -4.48 -0.64 -14.77
N LEU A 209 -5.21 -1.31 -13.87
CA LEU A 209 -6.13 -0.66 -12.93
C LEU A 209 -5.40 0.33 -12.04
N LEU A 210 -4.20 -0.03 -11.56
CA LEU A 210 -3.35 0.81 -10.71
C LEU A 210 -2.76 2.02 -11.46
N GLY A 211 -2.35 1.85 -12.71
CA GLY A 211 -1.68 2.90 -13.48
C GLY A 211 -2.63 3.84 -14.23
N SER A 212 -3.64 3.30 -14.90
CA SER A 212 -4.49 4.04 -15.85
C SER A 212 -5.98 3.95 -15.53
N GLY A 213 -6.45 2.78 -15.05
CA GLY A 213 -7.85 2.58 -14.71
C GLY A 213 -8.35 3.51 -13.61
N LEU A 214 -7.47 3.90 -12.67
CA LEU A 214 -7.86 4.78 -11.58
C LEU A 214 -7.78 6.29 -11.84
N PRO A 215 -6.77 6.83 -12.52
CA PRO A 215 -6.84 8.18 -13.07
C PRO A 215 -8.08 8.35 -13.95
N PHE A 216 -8.41 7.32 -14.74
CA PHE A 216 -9.63 7.29 -15.52
C PHE A 216 -10.90 7.31 -14.64
N LEU A 217 -10.96 6.53 -13.56
CA LEU A 217 -12.07 6.63 -12.59
C LEU A 217 -12.17 8.02 -11.95
N GLY A 218 -11.06 8.67 -11.65
CA GLY A 218 -11.04 10.06 -11.17
C GLY A 218 -11.67 11.01 -12.19
N VAL A 219 -11.27 10.91 -13.45
CA VAL A 219 -11.85 11.69 -14.57
C VAL A 219 -13.33 11.38 -14.75
N VAL A 220 -13.74 10.11 -14.73
CA VAL A 220 -15.15 9.70 -14.85
C VAL A 220 -15.96 10.21 -13.67
N THR A 221 -15.40 10.22 -12.46
CA THR A 221 -16.06 10.74 -11.27
C THR A 221 -16.28 12.25 -11.38
N VAL A 222 -15.24 13.00 -11.80
CA VAL A 222 -15.35 14.44 -12.10
C VAL A 222 -16.36 14.70 -13.21
N ALA A 223 -16.33 13.91 -14.29
CA ALA A 223 -17.26 14.04 -15.41
C ALA A 223 -18.71 13.71 -15.01
N MET A 224 -18.92 12.70 -14.17
CA MET A 224 -20.23 12.40 -13.61
C MET A 224 -20.75 13.55 -12.74
N PHE A 225 -19.91 14.13 -11.88
CA PHE A 225 -20.32 15.29 -11.07
C PHE A 225 -20.46 16.59 -11.85
N ALA A 226 -19.90 16.69 -13.05
CA ALA A 226 -20.18 17.81 -13.96
C ALA A 226 -21.56 17.67 -14.65
N LEU A 227 -22.14 16.47 -14.66
CA LEU A 227 -23.43 16.17 -15.30
C LEU A 227 -24.63 16.18 -14.34
N PHE A 228 -24.41 16.19 -13.02
CA PHE A 228 -25.43 16.15 -11.96
C PHE A 228 -25.12 17.14 -10.82
#